data_AF-A0A453D7J7-F1
#
_entry.id   AF-A0A453D7J7-F1
#
_cell.length_a   1.000
_cell.length_b   1.000
_cell.length_c   1.000
_cell.angle_alpha   90.00
_cell.angle_beta   90.00
_cell.angle_gamma   90.00
#
_symmetry.space_group_name_H-M   'P 1'
#
loop_
_entity.id
_entity.type
_entity.pdbx_description
1 polymer ?
#
loop_
_entity_poly.entity_id
_entity_poly.type
_entity_poly.pdbx_seq_one_letter_code
_entity_poly.pdbx_strand_id
1 'polypeptide(L)'
;MLHNFAADFEMYGVLDAVASGPIDARLSENSTMVGVGMSMEGIEQNPIVYDLMSEMSFHQRQVDLQVWVETYPTRRYGKSVVGLQDAWRILHQTLYNCTDGKNDKNRDVIVAFPDVEPFVIQTPGLYARTSKNYSTLALENYVVKDASNDAYEQPHIWYDTVAVIHALELFLEYGDEVSDSSTFRYDLVDLTRQALAKYANQIFLKIIQGYKSNNINQVTTLCDRFLNLVNDLDMLLASHEGFLLGPWLESAKGLARDHEQEIQV
;
A
#
# COMPACT_ATOMS: atom_id res chain seq x y z
N MET A 1 15.01 10.64 0.27
CA MET A 1 13.65 10.08 0.15
C MET A 1 13.34 9.32 1.42
N LEU A 2 12.18 9.56 2.04
CA LEU A 2 11.69 8.85 3.23
C LEU A 2 10.80 7.67 2.83
N HIS A 3 9.84 7.90 1.94
CA HIS A 3 8.94 6.92 1.32
C HIS A 3 8.07 6.11 2.30
N ASN A 4 8.64 5.16 3.06
CA ASN A 4 7.90 4.22 3.88
C ASN A 4 8.02 4.55 5.38
N PHE A 5 6.90 4.39 6.09
CA PHE A 5 6.77 4.50 7.54
C PHE A 5 6.34 3.15 8.11
N ALA A 6 6.88 2.77 9.27
CA ALA A 6 6.55 1.56 10.01
C ALA A 6 6.58 0.21 9.24
N ALA A 7 7.23 0.15 8.07
CA ALA A 7 7.19 -1.01 7.18
C ALA A 7 5.77 -1.37 6.70
N ASP A 8 4.90 -0.37 6.54
CA ASP A 8 3.53 -0.57 6.03
C ASP A 8 3.55 -1.21 4.62
N PHE A 9 2.72 -2.25 4.43
CA PHE A 9 2.56 -2.94 3.15
C PHE A 9 1.38 -2.32 2.37
N GLU A 10 1.65 -1.23 1.66
CA GLU A 10 0.76 -0.62 0.67
C GLU A 10 1.56 -0.37 -0.62
N MET A 11 0.97 -0.65 -1.78
CA MET A 11 1.60 -0.25 -3.05
C MET A 11 1.42 1.25 -3.25
N TYR A 12 2.50 1.99 -3.06
CA TYR A 12 2.52 3.45 -3.06
C TYR A 12 3.81 3.98 -3.67
N GLY A 13 3.72 5.14 -4.30
CA GLY A 13 4.90 5.92 -4.65
C GLY A 13 4.57 7.27 -5.27
N VAL A 14 5.63 8.05 -5.42
CA VAL A 14 5.63 9.39 -6.04
C VAL A 14 6.73 9.47 -7.08
N LEU A 15 6.72 8.54 -8.06
CA LEU A 15 7.84 8.32 -8.98
C LEU A 15 8.23 9.59 -9.74
N ASP A 16 7.27 10.43 -10.12
CA ASP A 16 7.52 11.72 -10.79
C ASP A 16 8.40 12.64 -9.91
N ALA A 17 8.05 12.76 -8.63
CA ALA A 17 8.82 13.56 -7.67
C ALA A 17 10.18 12.94 -7.35
N VAL A 18 10.29 11.61 -7.36
CA VAL A 18 11.57 10.90 -7.19
C VAL A 18 12.48 11.14 -8.40
N ALA A 19 11.94 11.09 -9.62
CA ALA A 19 12.69 11.27 -10.86
C ALA A 19 13.19 12.70 -11.07
N SER A 20 12.41 13.72 -10.66
CA SER A 20 12.78 15.13 -10.86
C SER A 20 13.48 15.75 -9.66
N GLY A 21 13.05 15.40 -8.44
CA GLY A 21 13.41 16.09 -7.19
C GLY A 21 14.91 16.27 -6.97
N PRO A 22 15.75 15.22 -7.07
CA PRO A 22 17.21 15.35 -6.96
C PRO A 22 17.84 16.34 -7.94
N ILE A 23 17.39 16.33 -9.20
CA ILE A 23 17.92 17.18 -10.26
C ILE A 23 17.47 18.62 -10.02
N ASP A 24 16.20 18.83 -9.70
CA ASP A 24 15.64 20.15 -9.43
C ASP A 24 16.31 20.79 -8.21
N ALA A 25 16.54 20.02 -7.14
CA ALA A 25 17.25 20.48 -5.95
C ALA A 25 18.70 20.85 -6.24
N ARG A 26 19.38 20.09 -7.12
CA ARG A 26 20.76 20.38 -7.54
C ARG A 26 20.88 21.63 -8.41
N LEU A 27 19.91 21.87 -9.29
CA LEU A 27 19.87 23.01 -10.21
C LEU A 27 19.28 24.28 -9.60
N SER A 28 18.66 24.19 -8.42
CA SER A 28 18.07 25.34 -7.72
C SER A 28 19.10 26.45 -7.42
N GLU A 29 18.61 27.69 -7.36
CA GLU A 29 19.46 28.84 -7.07
C GLU A 29 20.17 28.70 -5.71
N ASN A 30 21.48 28.93 -5.67
CA ASN A 30 22.32 28.79 -4.48
C ASN A 30 22.33 27.38 -3.85
N SER A 31 22.07 26.32 -4.63
CA SER A 31 22.09 24.95 -4.13
C SER A 31 23.44 24.57 -3.51
N THR A 32 23.42 24.20 -2.23
CA THR A 32 24.55 23.58 -1.51
C THR A 32 24.41 22.07 -1.40
N MET A 33 23.58 21.45 -2.24
CA MET A 33 23.32 20.01 -2.21
C MET A 33 24.60 19.23 -2.54
N VAL A 34 24.97 18.30 -1.64
CA VAL A 34 26.17 17.45 -1.79
C VAL A 34 25.85 15.97 -2.02
N GLY A 35 24.58 15.58 -1.97
CA GLY A 35 24.16 14.21 -2.21
C GLY A 35 22.66 13.98 -2.06
N VAL A 36 22.27 12.75 -2.38
CA VAL A 36 20.93 12.20 -2.15
C VAL A 36 21.02 11.03 -1.17
N GLY A 37 19.90 10.69 -0.54
CA GLY A 37 19.84 9.55 0.38
C GLY A 37 18.47 8.92 0.45
N MET A 38 18.43 7.72 1.01
CA MET A 38 17.24 6.93 1.31
C MET A 38 17.19 6.71 2.83
N SER A 39 16.05 6.99 3.45
CA SER A 39 15.90 7.02 4.91
C SER A 39 14.57 6.42 5.39
N MET A 40 14.13 5.32 4.79
CA MET A 40 12.88 4.62 5.12
C MET A 40 12.91 4.07 6.54
N GLU A 41 11.75 3.94 7.18
CA GLU A 41 11.65 3.17 8.42
C GLU A 41 11.67 1.65 8.16
N GLY A 42 11.10 1.20 7.03
CA GLY A 42 11.09 -0.19 6.58
C GLY A 42 11.54 -0.36 5.13
N ILE A 43 12.13 -1.53 4.83
CA ILE A 43 12.52 -1.95 3.48
C ILE A 43 11.64 -3.14 3.03
N GLU A 44 12.01 -3.83 1.93
CA GLU A 44 11.30 -5.03 1.43
C GLU A 44 9.88 -4.79 0.87
N GLN A 45 9.54 -3.55 0.54
CA GLN A 45 8.33 -3.19 -0.22
C GLN A 45 8.66 -2.24 -1.39
N ASN A 46 7.74 -2.05 -2.33
CA ASN A 46 7.82 -1.04 -3.41
C ASN A 46 9.19 -0.91 -4.10
N PRO A 47 9.78 -1.99 -4.63
CA PRO A 47 11.15 -2.00 -5.14
C PRO A 47 11.39 -1.02 -6.29
N ILE A 48 10.37 -0.73 -7.11
CA ILE A 48 10.46 0.23 -8.22
C ILE A 48 10.88 1.63 -7.73
N VAL A 49 10.40 2.05 -6.56
CA VAL A 49 10.69 3.37 -6.00
C VAL A 49 12.15 3.46 -5.55
N TYR A 50 12.67 2.40 -4.93
CA TYR A 50 14.06 2.34 -4.46
C TYR A 50 15.05 2.14 -5.60
N ASP A 51 14.67 1.40 -6.63
CA ASP A 51 15.48 1.23 -7.84
C ASP A 51 15.68 2.59 -8.53
N LEU A 52 14.59 3.32 -8.77
CA LEU A 52 14.64 4.67 -9.35
C LEU A 52 15.47 5.62 -8.47
N MET A 53 15.17 5.71 -7.18
CA MET A 53 15.87 6.65 -6.27
C MET A 53 17.38 6.36 -6.19
N SER A 54 17.77 5.09 -6.24
CA SER A 54 19.19 4.70 -6.26
C SER A 54 19.87 5.14 -7.55
N GLU A 55 19.20 4.98 -8.69
CA GLU A 55 19.71 5.40 -10.01
C GLU A 55 19.86 6.93 -10.09
N MET A 56 18.95 7.69 -9.46
CA MET A 56 18.99 9.16 -9.46
C MET A 56 20.26 9.75 -8.86
N SER A 57 21.01 9.00 -8.06
CA SER A 57 22.32 9.44 -7.55
C SER A 57 23.39 9.60 -8.63
N PHE A 58 23.21 8.95 -9.79
CA PHE A 58 24.14 8.96 -10.92
C PHE A 58 23.67 9.85 -12.07
N HIS A 59 22.41 10.29 -12.07
CA HIS A 59 21.86 11.14 -13.12
C HIS A 59 22.24 12.61 -12.92
N GLN A 60 22.66 13.26 -14.01
CA GLN A 60 22.96 14.70 -14.06
C GLN A 60 21.90 15.49 -14.84
N ARG A 61 20.95 14.78 -15.45
CA ARG A 61 19.88 15.34 -16.30
C ARG A 61 18.57 14.64 -15.95
N GLN A 62 17.47 15.25 -16.37
CA GLN A 62 16.15 14.65 -16.19
C GLN A 62 16.06 13.29 -16.87
N VAL A 63 15.45 12.34 -16.16
CA VAL A 63 15.15 10.99 -16.65
C VAL A 63 13.82 11.03 -17.39
N ASP A 64 13.75 10.37 -18.54
CA ASP A 64 12.46 10.08 -19.18
C ASP A 64 11.79 8.95 -18.38
N LEU A 65 10.95 9.36 -17.43
CA LEU A 65 10.32 8.43 -16.49
C LEU A 65 9.38 7.45 -17.19
N GLN A 66 8.70 7.88 -18.26
CA GLN A 66 7.80 7.00 -19.00
C GLN A 66 8.60 5.84 -19.62
N VAL A 67 9.69 6.15 -20.31
CA VAL A 67 10.58 5.12 -20.87
C VAL A 67 11.20 4.27 -19.76
N TRP A 68 11.58 4.89 -18.64
CA TRP A 68 12.18 4.18 -17.51
C TRP A 68 11.22 3.14 -16.90
N VAL A 69 9.95 3.50 -16.69
CA VAL A 69 8.89 2.61 -16.18
C VAL A 69 8.56 1.51 -17.18
N GLU A 70 8.38 1.84 -18.46
CA GLU A 70 8.06 0.84 -19.50
C GLU A 70 9.19 -0.19 -19.68
N THR A 71 10.44 0.19 -19.39
CA THR A 71 11.60 -0.71 -19.46
C THR A 71 11.90 -1.46 -18.16
N TYR A 72 11.32 -1.04 -17.03
CA TYR A 72 11.48 -1.68 -15.72
C TYR A 72 11.12 -3.16 -15.69
N PRO A 73 9.93 -3.62 -16.15
CA PRO A 73 9.57 -5.04 -16.11
C PRO A 73 10.53 -5.91 -16.92
N THR A 74 11.05 -5.40 -18.04
CA THR A 74 12.05 -6.13 -18.84
C THR A 74 13.33 -6.38 -18.05
N ARG A 75 13.83 -5.35 -17.33
CA ARG A 75 15.02 -5.48 -16.46
C ARG A 75 14.76 -6.41 -15.28
N ARG A 76 13.58 -6.30 -14.68
CA ARG A 76 13.20 -7.02 -13.46
C ARG A 76 12.88 -8.49 -13.70
N TYR A 77 12.18 -8.81 -14.79
CA TYR A 77 11.71 -10.16 -15.11
C TYR A 77 12.62 -10.88 -16.11
N GLY A 78 13.59 -10.18 -16.71
CA GLY A 78 14.57 -10.75 -17.63
C GLY A 78 14.04 -11.00 -19.04
N LYS A 79 12.79 -10.64 -19.34
CA LYS A 79 12.16 -10.80 -20.66
C LYS A 79 11.27 -9.61 -20.98
N SER A 80 11.31 -9.18 -22.24
CA SER A 80 10.42 -8.12 -22.74
C SER A 80 9.07 -8.71 -23.11
N VAL A 81 8.03 -8.32 -22.35
CA VAL A 81 6.64 -8.72 -22.59
C VAL A 81 5.78 -7.46 -22.62
N VAL A 82 5.22 -7.13 -23.79
CA VAL A 82 4.54 -5.84 -24.03
C VAL A 82 3.36 -5.65 -23.06
N GLY A 83 2.56 -6.69 -22.81
CA GLY A 83 1.44 -6.62 -21.88
C GLY A 83 1.85 -6.25 -20.44
N LEU A 84 3.03 -6.68 -19.99
CA LEU A 84 3.56 -6.29 -18.68
C LEU A 84 4.08 -4.84 -18.68
N GLN A 85 4.60 -4.34 -19.80
CA GLN A 85 4.98 -2.93 -19.93
C GLN A 85 3.76 -2.03 -19.86
N ASP A 86 2.67 -2.42 -20.53
CA ASP A 86 1.39 -1.73 -20.46
C ASP A 86 0.83 -1.74 -19.03
N ALA A 87 0.93 -2.86 -18.31
CA ALA A 87 0.51 -2.97 -16.92
C ALA A 87 1.31 -2.01 -16.02
N TRP A 88 2.64 -2.02 -16.10
CA TRP A 88 3.49 -1.13 -15.29
C TRP A 88 3.27 0.35 -15.58
N ARG A 89 2.94 0.72 -16.82
CA ARG A 89 2.50 2.09 -17.16
C ARG A 89 1.22 2.47 -16.43
N ILE A 90 0.24 1.56 -16.33
CA ILE A 90 -0.99 1.80 -15.56
C ILE A 90 -0.66 1.94 -14.06
N LEU A 91 0.20 1.08 -13.51
CA LEU A 91 0.62 1.15 -12.10
C LEU A 91 1.34 2.48 -11.79
N HIS A 92 2.18 2.97 -12.71
CA HIS A 92 2.78 4.30 -12.63
C HIS A 92 1.73 5.40 -12.56
N GLN A 93 0.74 5.40 -13.46
CA GLN A 93 -0.33 6.41 -13.48
C GLN A 93 -1.29 6.33 -12.29
N THR A 94 -1.21 5.27 -11.47
CA THR A 94 -2.14 5.00 -10.36
C THR A 94 -1.40 4.92 -9.02
N LEU A 95 -0.99 3.71 -8.61
CA LEU A 95 -0.35 3.42 -7.32
C LEU A 95 0.90 4.26 -7.09
N TYR A 96 1.70 4.45 -8.15
CA TYR A 96 3.03 5.04 -8.06
C TYR A 96 3.12 6.52 -8.48
N ASN A 97 1.97 7.20 -8.62
CA ASN A 97 1.91 8.65 -8.85
C ASN A 97 0.89 9.34 -7.92
N CYS A 98 1.11 9.20 -6.61
CA CYS A 98 0.31 9.94 -5.63
C CYS A 98 0.65 11.44 -5.66
N THR A 99 -0.37 12.29 -5.73
CA THR A 99 -0.21 13.75 -5.80
C THR A 99 -1.00 14.51 -4.73
N ASP A 100 -1.61 13.80 -3.79
CA ASP A 100 -2.53 14.40 -2.81
C ASP A 100 -1.83 15.07 -1.61
N GLY A 101 -0.49 14.97 -1.54
CA GLY A 101 0.34 15.57 -0.49
C GLY A 101 0.22 14.90 0.88
N LYS A 102 -0.45 13.75 0.98
CA LYS A 102 -0.52 12.96 2.21
C LYS A 102 0.62 11.96 2.24
N ASN A 103 1.16 11.74 3.43
CA ASN A 103 2.10 10.64 3.64
C ASN A 103 1.35 9.32 3.62
N ASP A 104 1.95 8.31 2.99
CA ASP A 104 1.41 6.96 2.99
C ASP A 104 1.38 6.40 4.40
N LYS A 105 0.19 5.95 4.78
CA LYS A 105 -0.10 5.22 6.01
C LYS A 105 -1.21 4.27 5.66
N ASN A 106 -0.94 2.97 5.68
CA ASN A 106 -1.95 2.01 5.27
C ASN A 106 -3.13 2.06 6.25
N ARG A 107 -4.29 2.49 5.76
CA ARG A 107 -5.55 2.59 6.51
C ARG A 107 -6.59 1.59 5.99
N ASP A 108 -6.16 0.52 5.34
CA ASP A 108 -7.06 -0.55 4.91
C ASP A 108 -7.65 -1.28 6.11
N VAL A 109 -8.91 -1.66 5.99
CA VAL A 109 -9.65 -2.32 7.07
C VAL A 109 -9.03 -3.64 7.50
N ILE A 110 -8.26 -4.29 6.61
CA ILE A 110 -7.63 -5.57 6.87
C ILE A 110 -6.46 -5.49 7.85
N VAL A 111 -5.83 -4.31 7.96
CA VAL A 111 -4.72 -4.04 8.91
C VAL A 111 -5.17 -3.18 10.10
N ALA A 112 -6.43 -2.78 10.13
CA ALA A 112 -7.00 -1.95 11.19
C ALA A 112 -7.60 -2.81 12.30
N PHE A 113 -7.57 -2.30 13.52
CA PHE A 113 -8.29 -2.91 14.63
C PHE A 113 -9.80 -2.67 14.48
N PRO A 114 -10.67 -3.69 14.68
CA PRO A 114 -12.11 -3.53 14.52
C PRO A 114 -12.77 -2.93 15.78
N ASP A 115 -12.45 -1.70 16.13
CA ASP A 115 -13.01 -0.98 17.29
C ASP A 115 -13.85 0.26 16.94
N VAL A 116 -13.89 0.67 15.68
CA VAL A 116 -14.57 1.90 15.27
C VAL A 116 -16.09 1.73 15.35
N GLU A 117 -16.74 2.67 16.03
CA GLU A 117 -18.20 2.69 16.13
C GLU A 117 -18.84 2.86 14.73
N PRO A 118 -19.70 1.92 14.27
CA PRO A 118 -20.24 1.92 12.91
C PRO A 118 -20.95 3.21 12.48
N PHE A 119 -21.52 3.96 13.44
CA PHE A 119 -22.24 5.21 13.16
C PHE A 119 -21.33 6.40 12.87
N VAL A 120 -20.05 6.34 13.24
CA VAL A 120 -19.05 7.39 12.95
C VAL A 120 -18.56 7.30 11.51
N ILE A 121 -18.55 6.11 10.93
CA ILE A 121 -18.01 5.84 9.58
C ILE A 121 -18.96 6.41 8.53
N GLN A 122 -18.48 7.31 7.67
CA GLN A 122 -19.29 7.84 6.57
C GLN A 122 -19.46 6.78 5.47
N THR A 123 -20.70 6.53 5.05
CA THR A 123 -21.02 5.54 4.00
C THR A 123 -21.64 6.25 2.79
N PRO A 124 -21.08 6.15 1.58
CA PRO A 124 -21.65 6.75 0.38
C PRO A 124 -23.09 6.30 0.17
N GLY A 125 -24.00 7.24 -0.15
CA GLY A 125 -25.41 6.96 -0.46
C GLY A 125 -26.39 7.04 0.73
N LEU A 126 -25.92 7.17 1.97
CA LEU A 126 -26.75 7.45 3.14
C LEU A 126 -26.48 8.88 3.62
N TYR A 127 -27.09 9.88 2.96
CA TYR A 127 -27.19 11.24 3.51
C TYR A 127 -28.20 11.25 4.67
N ALA A 128 -27.85 10.63 5.79
CA ALA A 128 -28.57 10.86 7.03
C ALA A 128 -27.96 12.09 7.70
N ARG A 129 -28.56 13.25 7.43
CA ARG A 129 -28.30 14.50 8.15
C ARG A 129 -28.84 14.35 9.57
N THR A 130 -28.12 13.65 10.42
CA THR A 130 -28.35 13.63 11.87
C THR A 130 -27.01 13.76 12.56
N SER A 131 -26.58 15.02 12.72
CA SER A 131 -25.75 15.40 13.87
C SER A 131 -26.59 15.07 15.12
N LYS A 132 -26.39 13.88 15.66
CA LYS A 132 -26.63 13.65 17.08
C LYS A 132 -25.29 13.91 17.74
N ASN A 133 -25.24 14.96 18.54
CA ASN A 133 -24.13 15.22 19.44
C ASN A 133 -24.05 14.06 20.43
N TYR A 134 -23.23 13.06 20.13
CA TYR A 134 -22.73 12.17 21.15
C TYR A 134 -21.70 12.99 21.93
N SER A 135 -22.13 13.52 23.06
CA SER A 135 -21.23 14.05 24.08
C SER A 135 -20.40 12.89 24.62
N THR A 136 -19.24 12.67 24.02
CA THR A 136 -18.14 12.02 24.72
C THR A 136 -17.85 12.87 25.94
N LEU A 137 -18.11 12.32 27.13
CA LEU A 137 -17.66 12.90 28.39
C LEU A 137 -16.13 13.00 28.31
N ALA A 138 -15.65 14.21 28.01
CA ALA A 138 -14.23 14.51 28.03
C ALA A 138 -13.73 14.29 29.46
N LEU A 139 -12.79 13.36 29.62
CA LEU A 139 -11.99 13.25 30.82
C LEU A 139 -11.20 14.56 30.96
N GLU A 140 -11.47 15.32 32.03
CA GLU A 140 -11.15 16.74 32.24
C GLU A 140 -9.67 17.18 32.17
N ASN A 141 -8.74 16.35 31.72
CA ASN A 141 -7.30 16.68 31.70
C ASN A 141 -6.58 16.49 30.35
N TYR A 142 -7.28 16.28 29.24
CA TYR A 142 -6.62 16.24 27.93
C TYR A 142 -6.54 17.65 27.32
N VAL A 143 -5.37 18.27 27.47
CA VAL A 143 -5.02 19.51 26.78
C VAL A 143 -5.01 19.24 25.28
N VAL A 144 -6.05 19.74 24.59
CA VAL A 144 -6.11 19.79 23.13
C VAL A 144 -5.00 20.72 22.65
N LYS A 145 -3.91 20.12 22.18
CA LYS A 145 -3.00 20.76 21.23
C LYS A 145 -3.34 20.23 19.85
N ASP A 146 -3.65 21.15 18.95
CA ASP A 146 -3.82 20.91 17.52
C ASP A 146 -2.80 19.89 16.98
N ALA A 147 -3.32 18.72 16.62
CA ALA A 147 -2.77 17.84 15.61
C ALA A 147 -3.97 17.38 14.78
N SER A 148 -3.89 17.62 13.48
CA SER A 148 -4.81 17.14 12.44
C SER A 148 -5.54 15.85 12.82
N ASN A 149 -6.87 15.92 12.84
CA ASN A 149 -7.81 14.86 13.16
C ASN A 149 -7.33 13.46 12.71
N ASP A 150 -6.69 12.71 13.60
CA ASP A 150 -6.23 11.33 13.38
C ASP A 150 -7.38 10.31 13.52
N ALA A 151 -8.62 10.78 13.41
CA ALA A 151 -9.79 9.92 13.34
C ALA A 151 -9.74 9.10 12.04
N TYR A 152 -9.96 7.79 12.15
CA TYR A 152 -10.15 6.92 10.99
C TYR A 152 -11.45 7.32 10.28
N GLU A 153 -11.38 8.29 9.35
CA GLU A 153 -12.57 8.74 8.63
C GLU A 153 -12.92 7.77 7.49
N GLN A 154 -11.93 7.37 6.68
CA GLN A 154 -12.06 6.38 5.57
C GLN A 154 -10.70 5.77 5.19
N PRO A 155 -10.68 4.57 4.54
CA PRO A 155 -9.48 4.04 3.88
C PRO A 155 -8.94 5.02 2.83
N HIS A 156 -7.62 5.19 2.77
CA HIS A 156 -6.97 6.10 1.82
C HIS A 156 -6.94 5.49 0.42
N ILE A 157 -7.46 6.23 -0.57
CA ILE A 157 -7.47 5.86 -1.99
C ILE A 157 -7.25 7.13 -2.81
N TRP A 158 -6.19 7.18 -3.62
CA TRP A 158 -5.85 8.32 -4.49
C TRP A 158 -5.88 7.99 -6.00
N TYR A 159 -6.25 6.75 -6.35
CA TYR A 159 -6.24 6.23 -7.71
C TYR A 159 -7.54 5.49 -8.05
N ASP A 160 -7.74 5.23 -9.34
CA ASP A 160 -8.84 4.40 -9.82
C ASP A 160 -8.52 2.90 -9.62
N THR A 161 -9.30 2.23 -8.77
CA THR A 161 -9.15 0.80 -8.52
C THR A 161 -9.44 -0.05 -9.75
N VAL A 162 -10.29 0.43 -10.68
CA VAL A 162 -10.61 -0.31 -11.91
C VAL A 162 -9.39 -0.38 -12.82
N ALA A 163 -8.63 0.72 -12.93
CA ALA A 163 -7.37 0.73 -13.67
C ALA A 163 -6.34 -0.24 -13.06
N VAL A 164 -6.22 -0.27 -11.72
CA VAL A 164 -5.32 -1.23 -11.04
C VAL A 164 -5.75 -2.69 -11.26
N ILE A 165 -7.05 -2.97 -11.22
CA ILE A 165 -7.58 -4.30 -11.55
C ILE A 165 -7.24 -4.66 -13.01
N HIS A 166 -7.35 -3.71 -13.94
CA HIS A 166 -6.95 -3.95 -15.32
C HIS A 166 -5.45 -4.26 -15.46
N ALA A 167 -4.59 -3.58 -14.70
CA ALA A 167 -3.17 -3.93 -14.65
C ALA A 167 -2.95 -5.36 -14.11
N LEU A 168 -3.72 -5.78 -13.10
CA LEU A 168 -3.69 -7.15 -12.60
C LEU A 168 -4.15 -8.17 -13.65
N GLU A 169 -5.19 -7.87 -14.43
CA GLU A 169 -5.64 -8.71 -15.54
C GLU A 169 -4.51 -8.93 -16.56
N LEU A 170 -3.76 -7.88 -16.90
CA LEU A 170 -2.59 -7.98 -17.78
C LEU A 170 -1.48 -8.84 -17.16
N PHE A 171 -1.24 -8.73 -15.85
CA PHE A 171 -0.29 -9.60 -15.14
C PHE A 171 -0.69 -11.08 -15.23
N LEU A 172 -1.99 -11.38 -15.11
CA LEU A 172 -2.51 -12.74 -15.22
C LEU A 172 -2.51 -13.27 -16.67
N GLU A 173 -2.82 -12.41 -17.64
CA GLU A 173 -2.86 -12.77 -19.06
C GLU A 173 -1.47 -13.07 -19.64
N TYR A 174 -0.48 -12.23 -19.30
CA TYR A 174 0.87 -12.31 -19.87
C TYR A 174 1.92 -12.93 -18.93
N GLY A 175 1.52 -13.28 -17.71
CA GLY A 175 2.41 -13.74 -16.64
C GLY A 175 3.10 -15.08 -16.90
N ASP A 176 2.45 -15.97 -17.65
CA ASP A 176 2.99 -17.30 -17.96
C ASP A 176 4.37 -17.21 -18.63
N GLU A 177 4.59 -16.16 -19.44
CA GLU A 177 5.84 -15.93 -20.16
C GLU A 177 7.06 -15.65 -19.26
N VAL A 178 6.83 -15.26 -18.01
CA VAL A 178 7.85 -14.85 -17.03
C VAL A 178 7.63 -15.49 -15.65
N SER A 179 6.80 -16.53 -15.58
CA SER A 179 6.40 -17.21 -14.34
C SER A 179 7.56 -17.83 -13.55
N ASP A 180 8.65 -18.19 -14.25
CA ASP A 180 9.90 -18.67 -13.64
C ASP A 180 10.61 -17.58 -12.81
N SER A 181 10.37 -16.30 -13.11
CA SER A 181 10.99 -15.19 -12.39
C SER A 181 10.40 -15.04 -10.98
N SER A 182 11.24 -15.09 -9.95
CA SER A 182 10.82 -14.83 -8.56
C SER A 182 10.31 -13.41 -8.37
N THR A 183 10.93 -12.42 -9.05
CA THR A 183 10.50 -11.02 -8.96
C THR A 183 9.13 -10.79 -9.59
N PHE A 184 8.80 -11.52 -10.66
CA PHE A 184 7.44 -11.49 -11.24
C PHE A 184 6.42 -12.08 -10.27
N ARG A 185 6.72 -13.26 -9.69
CA ARG A 185 5.85 -13.89 -8.70
C ARG A 185 5.62 -13.00 -7.48
N TYR A 186 6.66 -12.33 -6.98
CA TYR A 186 6.53 -11.33 -5.91
C TYR A 186 5.56 -10.22 -6.30
N ASP A 187 5.76 -9.59 -7.46
CA ASP A 187 4.94 -8.44 -7.88
C ASP A 187 3.48 -8.84 -8.16
N LEU A 188 3.26 -10.04 -8.71
CA LEU A 188 1.92 -10.59 -8.90
C LEU A 188 1.20 -10.79 -7.56
N VAL A 189 1.90 -11.32 -6.55
CA VAL A 189 1.35 -11.48 -5.20
C VAL A 189 1.04 -10.13 -4.56
N ASP A 190 1.95 -9.15 -4.65
CA ASP A 190 1.74 -7.82 -4.07
C ASP A 190 0.56 -7.08 -4.74
N LEU A 191 0.49 -7.11 -6.08
CA LEU A 191 -0.59 -6.48 -6.83
C LEU A 191 -1.94 -7.14 -6.54
N THR A 192 -1.98 -8.47 -6.45
CA THR A 192 -3.20 -9.19 -6.07
C THR A 192 -3.60 -8.86 -4.63
N ARG A 193 -2.65 -8.83 -3.70
CA ARG A 193 -2.87 -8.45 -2.29
C ARG A 193 -3.47 -7.04 -2.21
N GLN A 194 -2.89 -6.09 -2.95
CA GLN A 194 -3.37 -4.71 -3.03
C GLN A 194 -4.82 -4.64 -3.54
N ALA A 195 -5.13 -5.33 -4.63
CA ALA A 195 -6.48 -5.36 -5.19
C ALA A 195 -7.50 -5.95 -4.20
N LEU A 196 -7.15 -7.04 -3.52
CA LEU A 196 -7.99 -7.69 -2.52
C LEU A 196 -8.16 -6.84 -1.25
N ALA A 197 -7.12 -6.13 -0.81
CA ALA A 197 -7.21 -5.20 0.33
C ALA A 197 -8.19 -4.05 0.07
N LYS A 198 -8.14 -3.45 -1.14
CA LYS A 198 -9.11 -2.41 -1.53
C LYS A 198 -10.51 -2.98 -1.74
N TYR A 199 -10.63 -4.22 -2.19
CA TYR A 199 -11.91 -4.92 -2.22
C TYR A 199 -12.49 -5.18 -0.82
N ALA A 200 -11.65 -5.52 0.16
CA ALA A 200 -12.05 -5.69 1.55
C ALA A 200 -12.67 -4.41 2.13
N ASN A 201 -12.09 -3.24 1.84
CA ASN A 201 -12.66 -1.95 2.21
C ASN A 201 -14.10 -1.77 1.68
N GLN A 202 -14.36 -2.16 0.43
CA GLN A 202 -15.70 -2.07 -0.16
C GLN A 202 -16.70 -3.02 0.52
N ILE A 203 -16.29 -4.24 0.85
CA ILE A 203 -17.15 -5.17 1.61
C ILE A 203 -17.46 -4.59 2.98
N PHE A 204 -16.44 -4.09 3.68
CA PHE A 204 -16.59 -3.50 5.00
C PHE A 204 -17.59 -2.33 5.00
N LEU A 205 -17.49 -1.40 4.05
CA LEU A 205 -18.47 -0.31 3.93
C LEU A 205 -19.90 -0.83 3.72
N LYS A 206 -20.09 -1.92 2.96
CA LYS A 206 -21.40 -2.56 2.78
C LYS A 206 -21.89 -3.25 4.06
N ILE A 207 -20.99 -3.82 4.87
CA ILE A 207 -21.32 -4.36 6.21
C ILE A 207 -21.86 -3.23 7.08
N ILE A 208 -21.16 -2.09 7.14
CA ILE A 208 -21.58 -0.92 7.92
C ILE A 208 -22.93 -0.38 7.44
N GLN A 209 -23.18 -0.33 6.11
CA GLN A 209 -24.49 0.05 5.57
C GLN A 209 -25.61 -0.92 5.98
N GLY A 210 -25.34 -2.23 5.91
CA GLY A 210 -26.27 -3.27 6.34
C GLY A 210 -26.60 -3.16 7.83
N TYR A 211 -25.58 -2.91 8.65
CA TYR A 211 -25.72 -2.69 10.10
C TYR A 211 -26.59 -1.48 10.40
N LYS A 212 -26.30 -0.33 9.79
CA LYS A 212 -27.10 0.91 9.95
C LYS A 212 -28.56 0.74 9.52
N SER A 213 -28.82 -0.13 8.56
CA SER A 213 -30.16 -0.42 8.04
C SER A 213 -30.88 -1.53 8.81
N ASN A 214 -30.27 -2.06 9.89
CA ASN A 214 -30.75 -3.22 10.65
C ASN A 214 -30.99 -4.48 9.78
N ASN A 215 -30.26 -4.63 8.67
CA ASN A 215 -30.37 -5.78 7.77
C ASN A 215 -29.43 -6.90 8.20
N ILE A 216 -29.86 -7.68 9.19
CA ILE A 216 -29.05 -8.73 9.82
C ILE A 216 -28.58 -9.77 8.79
N ASN A 217 -29.46 -10.22 7.90
CA ASN A 217 -29.12 -11.23 6.89
C ASN A 217 -28.00 -10.74 5.97
N GLN A 218 -28.07 -9.48 5.51
CA GLN A 218 -27.03 -8.88 4.69
C GLN A 218 -25.70 -8.77 5.45
N VAL A 219 -25.75 -8.35 6.72
CA VAL A 219 -24.55 -8.25 7.56
C VAL A 219 -23.89 -9.62 7.71
N THR A 220 -24.64 -10.65 8.09
CA THR A 220 -24.10 -12.01 8.27
C THR A 220 -23.44 -12.52 6.98
N THR A 221 -24.12 -12.43 5.84
CA THR A 221 -23.56 -12.88 4.55
C THR A 221 -22.30 -12.10 4.15
N LEU A 222 -22.26 -10.79 4.39
CA LEU A 222 -21.09 -9.99 4.06
C LEU A 222 -19.93 -10.21 5.03
N CYS A 223 -20.19 -10.44 6.32
CA CYS A 223 -19.17 -10.83 7.28
C CYS A 223 -18.53 -12.17 6.90
N ASP A 224 -19.33 -13.18 6.54
CA ASP A 224 -18.81 -14.47 6.07
C ASP A 224 -17.93 -14.28 4.82
N ARG A 225 -18.38 -13.45 3.88
CA ARG A 225 -17.61 -13.10 2.68
C ARG A 225 -16.29 -12.40 3.02
N PHE A 226 -16.31 -11.48 3.99
CA PHE A 226 -15.13 -10.76 4.44
C PHE A 226 -14.11 -11.72 5.07
N LEU A 227 -14.56 -12.63 5.94
CA LEU A 227 -13.70 -13.63 6.57
C LEU A 227 -13.11 -14.61 5.54
N ASN A 228 -13.89 -15.02 4.54
CA ASN A 228 -13.36 -15.83 3.43
C ASN A 228 -12.30 -15.07 2.63
N LEU A 229 -12.51 -13.77 2.37
CA LEU A 229 -11.51 -12.92 1.73
C LEU A 229 -10.21 -12.82 2.55
N VAL A 230 -10.30 -12.80 3.89
CA VAL A 230 -9.12 -12.84 4.76
C VAL A 230 -8.36 -14.15 4.59
N ASN A 231 -9.06 -15.29 4.51
CA ASN A 231 -8.44 -16.58 4.24
C ASN A 231 -7.80 -16.63 2.83
N ASP A 232 -8.46 -16.05 1.83
CA ASP A 232 -7.92 -15.96 0.47
C ASP A 232 -6.65 -15.11 0.43
N LEU A 233 -6.60 -14.01 1.19
CA LEU A 233 -5.41 -13.19 1.38
C LEU A 233 -4.29 -13.98 2.06
N ASP A 234 -4.56 -14.71 3.14
CA ASP A 234 -3.56 -15.55 3.82
C ASP A 234 -2.97 -16.60 2.87
N MET A 235 -3.81 -17.30 2.11
CA MET A 235 -3.39 -18.27 1.10
C MET A 235 -2.55 -17.63 -0.02
N LEU A 236 -2.93 -16.44 -0.48
CA LEU A 236 -2.17 -15.68 -1.49
C LEU A 236 -0.79 -15.29 -0.94
N LEU A 237 -0.72 -14.71 0.24
CA LEU A 237 0.55 -14.28 0.87
C LEU A 237 1.47 -15.47 1.14
N ALA A 238 0.90 -16.64 1.44
CA ALA A 238 1.67 -17.87 1.62
C ALA A 238 2.38 -18.37 0.34
N SER A 239 2.07 -17.82 -0.84
CA SER A 239 2.62 -18.29 -2.12
C SER A 239 4.02 -17.76 -2.44
N HIS A 240 4.54 -16.79 -1.68
CA HIS A 240 5.86 -16.22 -1.92
C HIS A 240 6.59 -15.88 -0.61
N GLU A 241 7.87 -16.24 -0.53
CA GLU A 241 8.69 -16.13 0.70
C GLU A 241 8.76 -14.70 1.27
N GLY A 242 8.74 -13.70 0.39
CA GLY A 242 8.76 -12.28 0.76
C GLY A 242 7.53 -11.76 1.53
N PHE A 243 6.49 -12.58 1.72
CA PHE A 243 5.29 -12.22 2.50
C PHE A 243 5.08 -13.12 3.73
N LEU A 244 6.02 -14.04 3.99
CA LEU A 244 5.90 -14.96 5.12
C LEU A 244 6.44 -14.31 6.40
N LEU A 245 5.70 -14.46 7.49
CA LEU A 245 6.19 -14.11 8.83
C LEU A 245 7.26 -15.09 9.34
N GLY A 246 7.20 -16.35 8.92
CA GLY A 246 8.12 -17.41 9.37
C GLY A 246 9.60 -17.06 9.23
N PRO A 247 10.09 -16.64 8.05
CA PRO A 247 11.48 -16.22 7.87
C PRO A 247 11.93 -15.12 8.83
N TRP A 248 11.07 -14.15 9.14
CA TRP A 248 11.36 -13.10 10.12
C TRP A 248 11.52 -13.66 11.53
N LEU A 249 10.59 -14.52 11.96
CA LEU A 249 10.65 -15.18 13.27
C LEU A 249 11.89 -16.08 13.39
N GLU A 250 12.17 -16.88 12.36
CA GLU A 250 13.33 -17.78 12.37
C GLU A 250 14.66 -17.02 12.30
N SER A 251 14.71 -15.90 11.58
CA SER A 251 15.88 -15.01 11.61
C SER A 251 16.11 -14.44 13.00
N ALA A 252 15.06 -13.98 13.68
CA ALA A 252 15.18 -13.42 15.02
C ALA A 252 15.53 -14.49 16.07
N LYS A 253 14.95 -15.69 16.00
CA LYS A 253 15.37 -16.84 16.82
C LYS A 253 16.82 -17.24 16.56
N GLY A 254 17.29 -17.15 15.32
CA GLY A 254 18.69 -17.40 14.96
C GLY A 254 19.70 -16.45 15.63
N LEU A 255 19.24 -15.32 16.16
CA LEU A 255 20.05 -14.37 16.94
C LEU A 255 20.03 -14.66 18.45
N ALA A 256 19.12 -15.52 18.92
CA ALA A 256 19.00 -15.90 20.33
C ALA A 256 20.19 -16.77 20.79
N ARG A 257 20.59 -16.61 22.06
CA ARG A 257 21.71 -17.38 22.65
C ARG A 257 21.26 -18.55 23.51
N ASP A 258 20.01 -18.54 23.93
CA ASP A 258 19.40 -19.55 24.77
C ASP A 258 17.89 -19.64 24.47
N HIS A 259 17.25 -20.66 25.03
CA HIS A 259 15.84 -20.94 24.80
C HIS A 259 14.89 -19.89 25.42
N GLU A 260 15.30 -19.20 26.48
CA GLU A 260 14.48 -18.13 27.06
C GLU A 260 14.42 -16.91 26.13
N GLN A 261 15.54 -16.59 25.46
CA GLN A 261 15.58 -15.56 24.44
C GLN A 261 14.80 -15.95 23.19
N GLU A 262 14.80 -17.24 22.81
CA GLU A 262 14.02 -17.75 21.69
C GLU A 262 12.50 -17.57 21.88
N ILE A 263 12.00 -17.69 23.12
CA ILE A 263 10.57 -17.52 23.45
C ILE A 263 10.15 -16.03 23.47
N GLN A 264 11.09 -15.10 23.63
CA GLN A 264 10.80 -13.66 23.68
C GLN A 264 10.63 -13.02 22.29
N VAL A 265 10.93 -13.78 21.23
CA VAL A 265 10.80 -13.40 19.82
C VAL A 265 9.46 -13.87 19.28
#